data_AF-A0A6B3A8N0-F1
#
_entry.id   AF-A0A6B3A8N0-F1
#
_cell.length_a   1.000
_cell.length_b   1.000
_cell.length_c   1.000
_cell.angle_alpha   90.00
_cell.angle_beta   90.00
_cell.angle_gamma   90.00
#
_symmetry.space_group_name_H-M   'P 1'
#
loop_
_entity.id
_entity.type
_entity.pdbx_description
1 polymer ?
#
loop_
_entity_poly.entity_id
_entity_poly.type
_entity_poly.pdbx_seq_one_letter_code
_entity_poly.pdbx_strand_id
1 'polypeptide(L)'
;MNTADAAQAWAVHQVTTLADGARDWNVPPYGSLAWSQLPPNDPRRFAAVVEAAERWRHQEAEEERLERLADEDPAAWYAEVTAAANEEARRLAGRLARMRTQAERDAAHSRRPPHRLRATPGWPPVAIPGQPGRYLRPTAHLAAA
;
A
#
# COMPACT_ATOMS: atom_id res chain seq x y z
N MET A 1 4.72 18.08 -38.82
CA MET A 1 3.83 18.09 -37.63
C MET A 1 3.14 16.73 -37.62
N ASN A 2 3.33 15.92 -36.57
CA ASN A 2 2.67 14.62 -36.48
C ASN A 2 1.15 14.84 -36.32
N THR A 3 0.31 13.95 -36.84
CA THR A 3 -1.16 14.08 -36.78
C THR A 3 -1.67 14.05 -35.33
N ALA A 4 -1.02 13.29 -34.46
CA ALA A 4 -1.28 13.27 -33.03
C ALA A 4 -1.05 14.65 -32.37
N ASP A 5 0.05 15.33 -32.72
CA ASP A 5 0.36 16.67 -32.20
C ASP A 5 -0.68 17.72 -32.66
N ALA A 6 -1.14 17.60 -33.90
CA ALA A 6 -2.17 18.48 -34.45
C ALA A 6 -3.53 18.27 -33.76
N ALA A 7 -3.90 17.02 -33.45
CA ALA A 7 -5.13 16.69 -32.73
C ALA A 7 -5.08 17.21 -31.28
N GLN A 8 -3.97 17.00 -30.58
CA GLN A 8 -3.72 17.54 -29.24
C GLN A 8 -3.85 19.07 -29.23
N ALA A 9 -3.19 19.76 -30.18
CA ALA A 9 -3.23 21.21 -30.28
C ALA A 9 -4.66 21.74 -30.56
N TRP A 10 -5.40 21.05 -31.42
CA TRP A 10 -6.82 21.35 -31.66
C TRP A 10 -7.66 21.18 -30.39
N ALA A 11 -7.48 20.08 -29.65
CA ALA A 11 -8.23 19.81 -28.43
C ALA A 11 -7.97 20.87 -27.34
N VAL A 12 -6.71 21.23 -27.12
CA VAL A 12 -6.32 22.31 -26.21
C VAL A 12 -6.98 23.63 -26.63
N HIS A 13 -6.95 23.96 -27.92
CA HIS A 13 -7.59 25.16 -28.45
C HIS A 13 -9.12 25.15 -28.22
N GLN A 14 -9.79 24.02 -28.43
CA GLN A 14 -11.24 23.90 -28.18
C GLN A 14 -11.58 24.10 -26.70
N VAL A 15 -10.89 23.42 -25.79
CA VAL A 15 -11.12 23.57 -24.34
C VAL A 15 -10.83 25.00 -23.88
N THR A 16 -9.78 25.63 -24.41
CA THR A 16 -9.45 27.03 -24.11
C THR A 16 -10.55 27.99 -24.59
N THR A 17 -11.07 27.77 -25.81
CA THR A 17 -12.18 28.57 -26.36
C THR A 17 -13.44 28.43 -25.51
N LEU A 18 -13.73 27.22 -25.00
CA LEU A 18 -14.90 26.97 -24.14
C LEU A 18 -14.76 27.58 -22.75
N ALA A 19 -13.53 27.73 -22.26
CA ALA A 19 -13.22 28.34 -20.98
C ALA A 19 -13.29 29.87 -21.02
N ASP A 20 -13.33 30.48 -22.21
CA ASP A 20 -13.31 31.93 -22.34
C ASP A 20 -14.53 32.58 -21.65
N GLY A 21 -14.26 33.59 -20.83
CA GLY A 21 -15.27 34.28 -20.02
C GLY A 21 -15.76 33.52 -18.77
N ALA A 22 -15.28 32.31 -18.48
CA ALA A 22 -15.63 31.59 -17.26
C ALA A 22 -14.82 32.11 -16.05
N ARG A 23 -15.51 32.52 -14.97
CA ARG A 23 -14.84 32.94 -13.71
C ARG A 23 -14.18 31.78 -12.97
N ASP A 24 -14.85 30.62 -12.96
CA ASP A 24 -14.35 29.39 -12.35
C ASP A 24 -14.46 28.25 -13.37
N TRP A 25 -13.31 27.86 -13.95
CA TRP A 25 -13.22 26.79 -14.93
C TRP A 25 -12.70 25.51 -14.30
N ASN A 26 -13.62 24.62 -13.94
CA ASN A 26 -13.31 23.27 -13.49
C ASN A 26 -14.18 22.28 -14.28
N VAL A 27 -13.54 21.46 -15.11
CA VAL A 27 -14.19 20.48 -15.96
C VAL A 27 -14.28 19.15 -15.21
N PRO A 28 -15.49 18.67 -14.86
CA PRO A 28 -15.62 17.37 -14.23
C PRO A 28 -15.28 16.25 -15.21
N PRO A 29 -14.74 15.11 -14.75
CA PRO A 29 -14.48 13.97 -15.63
C PRO A 29 -15.74 13.53 -16.37
N TYR A 30 -15.61 13.26 -17.67
CA TYR A 30 -16.70 12.72 -18.48
C TYR A 30 -17.30 11.46 -17.84
N GLY A 31 -18.64 11.37 -17.83
CA GLY A 31 -19.36 10.23 -17.23
C GLY A 31 -19.43 10.24 -15.70
N SER A 32 -18.75 11.16 -15.01
CA SER A 32 -18.89 11.31 -13.56
C SER A 32 -20.27 11.84 -13.16
N LEU A 33 -20.65 11.67 -11.88
CA LEU A 33 -21.89 12.24 -11.34
C LEU A 33 -21.91 13.77 -11.47
N ALA A 34 -20.78 14.44 -11.24
CA ALA A 34 -20.69 15.89 -11.41
C ALA A 34 -20.92 16.33 -12.86
N TRP A 35 -20.44 15.55 -13.84
CA TRP A 35 -20.69 15.80 -15.27
C TRP A 35 -22.16 15.56 -15.64
N SER A 36 -22.78 14.49 -15.14
CA SER A 36 -24.17 14.16 -15.49
C SER A 36 -25.17 15.20 -14.97
N GLN A 37 -24.84 15.85 -13.84
CA GLN A 37 -25.61 16.93 -13.23
C GLN A 37 -25.44 18.30 -13.92
N LEU A 38 -24.50 18.45 -14.86
CA LEU A 38 -24.34 19.70 -15.61
C LEU A 38 -25.56 19.95 -16.52
N PRO A 39 -26.02 21.22 -16.63
CA PRO A 39 -27.04 21.60 -17.60
C PRO A 39 -26.66 21.17 -19.04
N PRO A 40 -27.61 20.78 -19.90
CA PRO A 40 -27.31 20.31 -21.26
C PRO A 40 -26.48 21.29 -22.11
N ASN A 41 -26.65 22.59 -21.88
CA ASN A 41 -25.95 23.66 -22.61
C ASN A 41 -24.69 24.17 -21.89
N ASP A 42 -24.25 23.49 -20.82
CA ASP A 42 -23.04 23.89 -20.11
C ASP A 42 -21.79 23.53 -20.94
N PRO A 43 -20.91 24.50 -21.27
CA PRO A 43 -19.73 24.27 -22.09
C PRO A 43 -18.76 23.24 -21.47
N ARG A 44 -18.79 23.07 -20.14
CA ARG A 44 -17.99 22.07 -19.43
C ARG A 44 -18.37 20.64 -19.83
N ARG A 45 -19.60 20.40 -20.31
CA ARG A 45 -19.99 19.07 -20.81
C ARG A 45 -19.20 18.70 -22.06
N PHE A 46 -19.06 19.64 -23.00
CA PHE A 46 -18.32 19.43 -24.23
C PHE A 46 -16.82 19.36 -23.95
N ALA A 47 -16.29 20.23 -23.08
CA ALA A 47 -14.90 20.18 -22.66
C ALA A 47 -14.52 18.82 -22.03
N ALA A 48 -15.37 18.26 -21.17
CA ALA A 48 -15.14 16.95 -20.58
C ALA A 48 -15.06 15.82 -21.62
N VAL A 49 -15.89 15.89 -22.67
CA VAL A 49 -15.86 14.93 -23.78
C VAL A 49 -14.54 15.03 -24.55
N VAL A 50 -14.10 16.25 -24.86
CA VAL A 50 -12.81 16.49 -25.54
C VAL A 50 -11.65 15.95 -24.70
N GLU A 51 -11.60 16.30 -23.41
CA GLU A 51 -10.56 15.80 -22.51
C GLU A 51 -10.56 14.27 -22.40
N ALA A 52 -11.74 13.65 -22.32
CA ALA A 52 -11.87 12.19 -22.27
C ALA A 52 -11.38 11.54 -23.57
N ALA A 53 -11.71 12.11 -24.72
CA ALA A 53 -11.25 11.62 -26.02
C ALA A 53 -9.71 11.68 -26.13
N GLU A 54 -9.08 12.78 -25.70
CA GLU A 54 -7.61 12.86 -25.70
C GLU A 54 -6.98 11.87 -24.72
N ARG A 55 -7.53 11.71 -23.52
CA ARG A 55 -7.05 10.69 -22.57
C ARG A 55 -7.10 9.29 -23.16
N TRP A 56 -8.14 8.98 -23.94
CA TRP A 56 -8.26 7.70 -24.63
C TRP A 56 -7.19 7.51 -25.70
N ARG A 57 -6.92 8.53 -26.52
CA ARG A 57 -5.84 8.46 -27.51
C ARG A 57 -4.47 8.31 -26.86
N HIS A 58 -4.23 9.02 -25.75
CA HIS A 58 -2.99 8.87 -24.97
C HIS A 58 -2.86 7.47 -24.39
N GLN A 59 -3.95 6.92 -23.83
CA GLN A 59 -3.96 5.57 -23.28
C GLN A 59 -3.65 4.53 -24.37
N GLU A 60 -4.30 4.61 -25.54
CA GLU A 60 -4.03 3.70 -26.66
C GLU A 60 -2.59 3.80 -27.15
N ALA A 61 -2.06 5.03 -27.31
CA ALA A 61 -0.68 5.24 -27.74
C ALA A 61 0.33 4.71 -26.72
N GLU A 62 0.02 4.83 -25.42
CA GLU A 62 0.87 4.32 -24.35
C GLU A 62 0.82 2.79 -24.27
N GLU A 63 -0.36 2.19 -24.44
CA GLU A 63 -0.51 0.73 -24.54
C GLU A 63 0.29 0.18 -25.72
N GLU A 64 0.18 0.78 -26.91
CA GLU A 64 0.96 0.38 -28.08
C GLU A 64 2.48 0.53 -27.84
N ARG A 65 2.90 1.61 -27.16
CA ARG A 65 4.30 1.81 -26.79
C ARG A 65 4.79 0.71 -25.85
N LEU A 66 4.00 0.35 -24.85
CA LEU A 66 4.35 -0.70 -23.88
C LEU A 66 4.36 -2.09 -24.53
N GLU A 67 3.42 -2.39 -25.43
CA GLU A 67 3.44 -3.63 -26.22
C GLU A 67 4.71 -3.72 -27.07
N ARG A 68 5.04 -2.65 -27.79
CA ARG A 68 6.28 -2.59 -28.58
C ARG A 68 7.53 -2.74 -27.71
N LEU A 69 7.55 -2.09 -26.54
CA LEU A 69 8.65 -2.22 -25.59
C LEU A 69 8.77 -3.66 -25.06
N ALA A 70 7.65 -4.34 -24.82
CA ALA A 70 7.65 -5.74 -24.39
C ALA A 70 8.28 -6.67 -25.44
N ASP A 71 8.05 -6.39 -26.73
CA ASP A 71 8.62 -7.16 -27.83
C ASP A 71 10.11 -6.84 -28.08
N GLU A 72 10.48 -5.55 -28.02
CA GLU A 72 11.84 -5.08 -28.33
C GLU A 72 12.83 -5.25 -27.17
N ASP A 73 12.41 -4.94 -25.94
CA ASP A 73 13.19 -5.05 -24.71
C ASP A 73 12.32 -5.49 -23.51
N PRO A 74 12.09 -6.81 -23.35
CA PRO A 74 11.30 -7.35 -22.25
C PRO A 74 11.82 -6.95 -20.87
N ALA A 75 13.13 -6.72 -20.72
CA ALA A 75 13.72 -6.35 -19.44
C ALA A 75 13.42 -4.89 -19.08
N ALA A 76 13.51 -3.98 -20.04
CA ALA A 76 13.10 -2.59 -19.85
C ALA A 76 11.60 -2.49 -19.60
N TRP A 77 10.78 -3.22 -20.36
CA TRP A 77 9.34 -3.30 -20.13
C TRP A 77 9.03 -3.74 -18.69
N TYR A 78 9.63 -4.85 -18.23
CA TYR A 78 9.40 -5.36 -16.87
C TYR A 78 9.80 -4.34 -15.80
N ALA A 79 10.95 -3.67 -15.98
CA ALA A 79 11.41 -2.65 -15.06
C ALA A 79 10.43 -1.46 -14.99
N GLU A 80 9.87 -1.04 -16.13
CA GLU A 80 8.93 0.06 -16.23
C GLU A 80 7.57 -0.28 -15.58
N VAL A 81 6.94 -1.40 -15.98
CA VAL A 81 5.62 -1.80 -15.44
C VAL A 81 5.66 -2.14 -13.95
N THR A 82 6.80 -2.58 -13.42
CA THR A 82 6.96 -2.87 -11.98
C THR A 82 7.53 -1.69 -11.17
N ALA A 83 7.88 -0.57 -11.80
CA ALA A 83 8.57 0.54 -11.13
C ALA A 83 7.81 1.06 -9.89
N ALA A 84 6.50 1.29 -10.03
CA ALA A 84 5.64 1.77 -8.94
C ALA A 84 5.52 0.73 -7.80
N ALA A 85 5.33 -0.55 -8.15
CA ALA A 85 5.29 -1.63 -7.18
C ALA A 85 6.63 -1.78 -6.43
N ASN A 86 7.75 -1.63 -7.14
CA ASN A 86 9.09 -1.67 -6.56
C ASN A 86 9.38 -0.46 -5.66
N GLU A 87 8.87 0.72 -6.00
CA GLU A 87 8.93 1.89 -5.11
C GLU A 87 8.15 1.64 -3.80
N GLU A 88 6.93 1.14 -3.91
CA GLU A 88 6.11 0.84 -2.73
C GLU A 88 6.73 -0.29 -1.89
N ALA A 89 7.26 -1.33 -2.53
CA ALA A 89 8.01 -2.39 -1.85
C ALA A 89 9.22 -1.83 -1.09
N ARG A 90 9.97 -0.89 -1.69
CA ARG A 90 11.10 -0.21 -1.00
C ARG A 90 10.64 0.58 0.21
N ARG A 91 9.51 1.29 0.13
CA ARG A 91 8.93 2.02 1.28
C ARG A 91 8.55 1.07 2.42
N LEU A 92 7.98 -0.09 2.09
CA LEU A 92 7.54 -1.09 3.07
C LEU A 92 8.70 -1.95 3.62
N ALA A 93 9.76 -2.17 2.84
CA ALA A 93 10.85 -3.08 3.17
C ALA A 93 11.48 -2.76 4.54
N GLY A 94 11.75 -1.48 4.83
CA GLY A 94 12.31 -1.08 6.12
C GLY A 94 11.37 -1.31 7.31
N ARG A 95 10.05 -1.29 7.10
CA ARG A 95 9.07 -1.66 8.13
C ARG A 95 9.03 -3.18 8.31
N LEU A 96 8.94 -3.92 7.20
CA LEU A 96 8.84 -5.38 7.21
C LEU A 96 10.09 -6.04 7.79
N ALA A 97 11.29 -5.52 7.49
CA ALA A 97 12.56 -6.03 8.01
C ALA A 97 12.69 -5.91 9.54
N ARG A 98 11.92 -5.00 10.17
CA ARG A 98 11.87 -4.84 11.64
C ARG A 98 10.79 -5.70 12.29
N MET A 99 9.90 -6.29 11.51
CA MET A 99 8.86 -7.16 12.03
C MET A 99 9.44 -8.54 12.31
N ARG A 100 8.95 -9.19 13.37
CA ARG A 100 9.27 -10.60 13.61
C ARG A 100 8.80 -11.44 12.43
N THR A 101 9.69 -12.31 11.98
CA THR A 101 9.38 -13.38 11.05
C THR A 101 8.40 -14.37 11.69
N GLN A 102 7.75 -15.19 10.86
CA GLN A 102 6.84 -16.21 11.38
C GLN A 102 7.56 -17.20 12.30
N ALA A 103 8.76 -17.64 11.92
CA ALA A 103 9.60 -18.51 12.73
C ALA A 103 9.93 -17.92 14.11
N GLU A 104 10.20 -16.62 14.19
CA GLU A 104 10.46 -15.94 15.47
C GLU A 104 9.20 -15.83 16.34
N ARG A 105 8.01 -15.65 15.72
CA ARG A 105 6.74 -15.67 16.45
C ARG A 105 6.47 -17.08 17.01
N ASP A 106 6.70 -18.10 16.20
CA ASP A 106 6.50 -19.49 16.60
C ASP A 106 7.48 -19.89 17.72
N ALA A 107 8.74 -19.46 17.63
CA ALA A 107 9.73 -19.63 18.70
C ALA A 107 9.32 -18.88 19.98
N ALA A 108 8.78 -17.67 19.88
CA ALA A 108 8.28 -16.94 21.04
C ALA A 108 7.04 -17.60 21.67
N HIS A 109 6.23 -18.30 20.86
CA HIS A 109 5.06 -19.05 21.31
C HIS A 109 5.42 -20.44 21.83
N SER A 110 6.62 -20.95 21.52
CA SER A 110 7.11 -22.20 22.09
C SER A 110 7.10 -22.12 23.62
N ARG A 111 6.45 -23.09 24.25
CA ARG A 111 6.18 -23.08 25.69
C ARG A 111 7.51 -23.03 26.44
N ARG A 112 7.76 -21.91 27.12
CA ARG A 112 8.89 -21.81 28.05
C ARG A 112 8.84 -22.99 29.03
N PRO A 113 9.98 -23.61 29.37
CA PRO A 113 9.99 -24.72 30.31
C PRO A 113 9.32 -24.27 31.62
N PRO A 114 8.55 -25.16 32.29
CA PRO A 114 7.88 -24.84 33.54
C PRO A 114 8.86 -24.24 34.54
N HIS A 115 8.49 -23.10 35.13
CA HIS A 115 9.33 -22.45 36.13
C HIS A 115 9.48 -23.38 37.35
N ARG A 116 10.73 -23.68 37.73
CA ARG A 116 11.00 -24.45 38.95
C ARG A 116 10.76 -23.55 40.16
N LEU A 117 9.64 -23.76 40.83
CA LEU A 117 9.29 -23.07 42.07
C LEU A 117 10.33 -23.39 43.15
N ARG A 118 10.74 -22.35 43.90
CA ARG A 118 11.57 -22.47 45.09
C ARG A 118 10.82 -21.82 46.25
N ALA A 119 10.85 -22.46 47.42
CA ALA A 119 10.31 -21.83 48.62
C ALA A 119 11.27 -20.72 49.09
N THR A 120 10.70 -19.56 49.37
CA THR A 120 11.43 -18.43 49.95
C THR A 120 12.02 -18.83 51.31
N PRO A 121 13.27 -18.45 51.63
CA PRO A 121 13.86 -18.68 52.96
C PRO A 121 12.97 -18.13 54.08
N GLY A 122 12.85 -18.88 55.18
CA GLY A 122 12.06 -18.50 56.36
C GLY A 122 10.56 -18.81 56.28
N TRP A 123 10.04 -19.29 55.15
CA TRP A 123 8.65 -19.70 55.03
C TRP A 123 8.41 -21.15 55.47
N PRO A 124 7.23 -21.48 56.02
CA PRO A 124 6.85 -22.87 56.27
C PRO A 124 6.73 -23.65 54.95
N PRO A 125 6.83 -25.00 54.97
CA PRO A 125 6.71 -25.82 53.78
C PRO A 125 5.42 -25.54 53.00
N VAL A 126 5.54 -25.20 51.72
CA VAL A 126 4.39 -24.82 50.87
C VAL A 126 3.92 -26.02 50.07
N ALA A 127 2.66 -26.42 50.24
CA ALA A 127 2.06 -27.54 49.50
C ALA A 127 1.95 -27.21 48.00
N ILE A 128 2.28 -28.16 47.13
CA ILE A 128 2.19 -27.97 45.67
C ILE A 128 0.78 -28.34 45.21
N PRO A 129 0.00 -27.41 44.62
CA PRO A 129 -1.32 -27.70 44.10
C PRO A 129 -1.31 -28.83 43.07
N GLY A 130 -2.24 -29.79 43.21
CA GLY A 130 -2.34 -30.95 42.32
C GLY A 130 -1.34 -32.08 42.60
N GLN A 131 -0.49 -31.96 43.64
CA GLN A 131 0.45 -33.01 44.06
C GLN A 131 0.36 -33.26 45.58
N PRO A 132 -0.65 -34.03 46.04
CA PRO A 132 -0.84 -34.33 47.45
C PRO A 132 0.42 -34.94 48.08
N GLY A 133 0.79 -34.46 49.27
CA GLY A 133 1.99 -34.93 49.99
C GLY A 133 3.32 -34.30 49.55
N ARG A 134 3.33 -33.51 48.46
CA ARG A 134 4.55 -32.82 48.01
C ARG A 134 4.59 -31.37 48.50
N TYR A 135 5.70 -31.00 49.13
CA TYR A 135 5.93 -29.67 49.68
C TYR A 135 7.23 -29.06 49.15
N LEU A 136 7.21 -27.77 48.83
CA LEU A 136 8.39 -26.96 48.59
C LEU A 136 9.00 -26.58 49.95
N ARG A 137 10.26 -26.96 50.16
CA ARG A 137 11.01 -26.62 51.38
C ARG A 137 12.02 -25.53 51.08
N PRO A 138 12.20 -24.55 51.98
CA PRO A 138 13.26 -23.57 51.82
C PRO A 138 14.61 -24.29 51.83
N THR A 139 15.45 -24.02 50.83
CA THR A 139 16.87 -24.41 50.91
C THR A 139 17.51 -23.59 52.01
N ALA A 140 17.96 -24.25 53.08
CA ALA A 140 18.72 -23.61 54.15
C ALA A 140 20.00 -23.04 53.54
N HIS A 141 20.05 -21.72 53.39
CA HIS A 141 21.33 -21.07 53.17
C HIS A 141 22.06 -21.20 54.52
N LEU A 142 23.09 -22.04 54.58
CA LEU A 142 24.03 -22.03 55.68
C LEU A 142 24.58 -20.60 55.76
N ALA A 143 24.16 -19.87 56.79
CA ALA A 143 24.86 -18.68 57.23
C ALA A 143 26.20 -19.18 57.78
N ALA A 144 27.26 -19.04 56.98
CA ALA A 144 28.61 -19.19 57.47
C ALA A 144 28.84 -18.07 58.50
N ALA A 145 29.01 -18.48 59.76
CA ALA A 145 29.56 -17.66 60.83
C ALA A 145 31.09 -17.64 60.73
#